data_AF-A0A7S0WBC8-F1
#
_entry.id   AF-A0A7S0WBC8-F1
#
_cell.length_a   1.000
_cell.length_b   1.000
_cell.length_c   1.000
_cell.angle_alpha   90.00
_cell.angle_beta   90.00
_cell.angle_gamma   90.00
#
_symmetry.space_group_name_H-M   'P 1'
#
loop_
_entity.id
_entity.type
_entity.pdbx_description
1 polymer ?
#
loop_
_entity_poly.entity_id
_entity_poly.type
_entity_poly.pdbx_seq_one_letter_code
_entity_poly.pdbx_strand_id
1 'polypeptide(L)'
;YRGFSDWKKTPDALVGYFPRDYAPATSPPDGCTWKYIANEFKLWRTRRYSIILTKAAFMDQKYLKLYKEKIPEGVREYIDKQRNCEDIAMQFLVSSVSREPV
;
A
#
# COMPACT_ATOMS: atom_id res chain seq x y z
N TYR A 1 21.89 -6.67 -0.05
CA TYR A 1 20.80 -5.99 -0.76
C TYR A 1 20.35 -4.76 0.02
N ARG A 2 20.22 -3.60 -0.64
CA ARG A 2 19.88 -2.34 0.04
C ARG A 2 18.49 -2.40 0.73
N GLY A 3 17.47 -2.94 0.06
CA GLY A 3 16.10 -2.97 0.60
C GLY A 3 15.95 -3.66 1.97
N PHE A 4 16.56 -4.82 2.19
CA PHE A 4 16.54 -5.47 3.52
C PHE A 4 17.29 -4.65 4.58
N SER A 5 18.39 -3.99 4.18
CA SER A 5 19.17 -3.16 5.10
C SER A 5 18.40 -1.91 5.52
N ASP A 6 17.58 -1.37 4.63
CA ASP A 6 16.70 -0.24 4.90
C ASP A 6 15.49 -0.68 5.74
N TRP A 7 14.86 -1.81 5.42
CA TRP A 7 13.81 -2.39 6.27
C TRP A 7 14.26 -2.64 7.71
N LYS A 8 15.50 -3.12 7.92
CA LYS A 8 16.05 -3.29 9.29
C LYS A 8 16.12 -2.00 10.11
N LYS A 9 16.15 -0.83 9.47
CA LYS A 9 16.15 0.47 10.17
C LYS A 9 14.72 0.89 10.56
N THR A 10 13.71 0.37 9.87
CA THR A 10 12.29 0.70 10.04
C THR A 10 11.43 -0.57 9.93
N PRO A 11 11.54 -1.51 10.90
CA PRO A 11 10.92 -2.84 10.78
C PRO A 11 9.38 -2.81 10.77
N ASP A 12 8.78 -1.75 11.31
CA ASP A 12 7.34 -1.50 11.29
C ASP A 12 6.83 -0.92 9.96
N ALA A 13 7.72 -0.48 9.07
CA ALA A 13 7.35 0.03 7.76
C ALA A 13 7.40 -1.07 6.69
N LEU A 14 6.66 -0.85 5.61
CA LEU A 14 6.73 -1.67 4.41
C LEU A 14 7.68 -1.01 3.41
N VAL A 15 8.79 -1.67 3.11
CA VAL A 15 9.86 -1.14 2.26
C VAL A 15 9.91 -1.91 0.95
N GLY A 16 9.78 -1.26 -0.21
CA GLY A 16 9.81 -1.97 -1.50
C GLY A 16 10.21 -1.12 -2.68
N TYR A 17 10.16 -1.73 -3.86
CA TYR A 17 10.76 -1.16 -5.07
C TYR A 17 9.76 -0.55 -6.06
N PHE A 18 8.47 -0.83 -5.89
CA PHE A 18 7.42 -0.41 -6.82
C PHE A 18 6.46 0.57 -6.16
N PRO A 19 6.77 1.88 -6.15
CA PRO A 19 5.91 2.88 -5.56
C PRO A 19 4.70 3.19 -6.44
N ARG A 20 3.62 3.58 -5.78
CA ARG A 20 2.33 4.00 -6.33
C ARG A 20 1.77 5.11 -5.45
N ASP A 21 0.83 5.87 -5.98
CA ASP A 21 0.21 6.97 -5.23
C ASP A 21 -1.30 7.00 -5.46
N TYR A 22 -2.00 7.78 -4.66
CA TYR A 22 -3.41 8.10 -4.88
C TYR A 22 -3.60 9.62 -4.85
N ALA A 23 -4.58 10.13 -5.58
CA ALA A 23 -4.94 11.55 -5.53
C ALA A 23 -6.46 11.72 -5.69
N PRO A 24 -7.04 12.82 -5.21
CA PRO A 24 -8.44 13.12 -5.49
C PRO A 24 -8.69 13.13 -7.00
N ALA A 25 -9.86 12.65 -7.44
CA ALA A 25 -10.27 12.84 -8.83
C ALA A 25 -10.41 14.34 -9.14
N THR A 26 -10.15 14.75 -10.38
CA THR A 26 -10.22 16.17 -10.80
C THR A 26 -11.64 16.74 -10.71
N SER A 27 -12.65 15.87 -10.80
CA SER A 27 -14.07 16.19 -10.64
C SER A 27 -14.80 14.97 -10.08
N PRO A 28 -14.72 14.71 -8.77
CA PRO A 28 -15.34 13.56 -8.15
C PRO A 28 -16.87 13.73 -8.16
N PRO A 29 -17.65 12.76 -8.68
CA PRO A 29 -19.12 12.84 -8.70
C PRO A 29 -19.73 13.00 -7.31
N ASP A 30 -19.04 12.51 -6.29
CA ASP A 30 -19.49 12.36 -4.90
C ASP A 30 -18.64 13.18 -3.90
N GLY A 31 -17.68 13.98 -4.38
CA GLY A 31 -16.74 14.70 -3.52
C GLY A 31 -15.63 13.84 -2.88
N CYS A 32 -15.73 12.51 -2.97
CA CYS A 32 -14.88 11.56 -2.25
C CYS A 32 -14.22 10.50 -3.15
N THR A 33 -14.32 10.66 -4.47
CA THR A 33 -13.67 9.75 -5.42
C THR A 33 -12.16 9.98 -5.47
N TRP A 34 -11.40 8.91 -5.25
CA TRP A 34 -9.94 8.88 -5.36
C TRP A 34 -9.49 8.13 -6.61
N LYS A 35 -8.36 8.55 -7.18
CA LYS A 35 -7.73 7.94 -8.35
C LYS A 35 -6.40 7.30 -7.96
N TYR A 36 -6.25 6.05 -8.38
CA TYR A 36 -4.97 5.34 -8.32
C TYR A 36 -3.99 5.84 -9.38
N ILE A 37 -2.74 6.09 -8.97
CA ILE A 37 -1.66 6.62 -9.81
C ILE A 37 -0.55 5.58 -9.91
N ALA A 38 -0.42 5.00 -11.11
CA ALA A 38 0.67 4.10 -11.48
C ALA A 38 1.70 4.70 -12.46
N ASN A 39 1.50 5.94 -12.89
CA ASN A 39 2.38 6.57 -13.87
C ASN A 39 3.76 6.88 -13.24
N GLU A 40 4.78 6.14 -13.67
CA GLU A 40 6.13 6.22 -13.11
C GLU A 40 6.78 7.59 -13.31
N PHE A 41 6.58 8.24 -14.45
CA PHE A 41 7.08 9.58 -14.70
C PHE A 41 6.48 10.60 -13.72
N LYS A 42 5.17 10.48 -13.45
CA LYS A 42 4.48 11.32 -12.47
C LYS A 42 5.06 11.09 -11.07
N LEU A 43 5.21 9.84 -10.65
CA LEU A 43 5.77 9.47 -9.33
C LEU A 43 7.21 9.97 -9.17
N TRP A 44 8.03 9.81 -10.21
CA TRP A 44 9.40 10.33 -10.23
C TRP A 44 9.45 11.85 -10.12
N ARG A 45 8.57 12.56 -10.84
CA ARG A 45 8.53 14.02 -10.86
C ARG A 45 7.99 14.60 -9.54
N THR A 46 6.97 13.99 -8.95
CA THR A 46 6.36 14.46 -7.69
C THR A 46 7.15 14.03 -6.47
N ARG A 47 7.95 12.95 -6.56
CA ARG A 47 8.62 12.32 -5.42
C ARG A 47 7.65 11.95 -4.29
N ARG A 48 6.39 11.69 -4.63
CA ARG A 48 5.32 11.31 -3.71
C ARG A 48 4.82 9.92 -4.05
N TYR A 49 4.65 9.13 -3.01
CA TYR A 49 4.07 7.80 -3.06
C TYR A 49 3.36 7.55 -1.74
N SER A 50 2.34 6.70 -1.80
CA SER A 50 1.52 6.36 -0.64
C SER A 50 1.18 4.86 -0.60
N ILE A 51 1.66 4.09 -1.59
CA ILE A 51 1.43 2.66 -1.73
C ILE A 51 2.71 2.04 -2.29
N ILE A 52 3.13 0.90 -1.74
CA ILE A 52 4.19 0.07 -2.31
C ILE A 52 3.60 -1.29 -2.67
N LEU A 53 3.87 -1.80 -3.88
CA LEU A 53 3.39 -3.13 -4.28
C LEU A 53 4.14 -4.24 -3.51
N THR A 54 3.40 -5.18 -2.90
CA THR A 54 3.96 -6.25 -2.06
C THR A 54 4.74 -7.29 -2.85
N LYS A 55 4.57 -7.35 -4.17
CA LYS A 55 5.29 -8.27 -5.08
C LYS A 55 6.81 -8.19 -4.95
N ALA A 56 7.35 -7.03 -4.59
CA ALA A 56 8.78 -6.87 -4.29
C ALA A 56 8.97 -5.87 -3.13
N ALA A 57 8.62 -6.33 -1.93
CA ALA A 57 8.74 -5.58 -0.69
C ALA A 57 9.24 -6.44 0.48
N PHE A 58 9.75 -5.76 1.50
CA PHE A 58 10.08 -6.28 2.82
C PHE A 58 9.06 -5.71 3.81
N MET A 59 8.49 -6.59 4.62
CA MET A 59 7.58 -6.24 5.71
C MET A 59 7.71 -7.28 6.82
N ASP A 60 7.35 -6.90 8.04
CA ASP A 60 7.28 -7.84 9.14
C ASP A 60 6.17 -8.89 8.89
N GLN A 61 6.48 -10.17 9.15
CA GLN A 61 5.53 -11.28 9.01
C GLN A 61 4.23 -11.08 9.81
N LYS A 62 4.23 -10.28 10.88
CA LYS A 62 3.04 -9.93 11.66
C LYS A 62 1.94 -9.34 10.80
N TYR A 63 2.28 -8.61 9.73
CA TYR A 63 1.29 -8.01 8.84
C TYR A 63 0.54 -9.05 8.01
N LEU A 64 1.14 -10.20 7.70
CA LEU A 64 0.44 -11.31 7.06
C LEU A 64 -0.61 -11.92 7.99
N LYS A 65 -0.26 -12.08 9.27
CA LYS A 65 -1.20 -12.56 10.30
C LYS A 65 -2.35 -11.56 10.49
N LEU A 66 -2.02 -10.27 10.65
CA LEU A 66 -3.01 -9.21 10.80
C LEU A 66 -3.88 -9.06 9.55
N TYR A 67 -3.34 -9.29 8.35
CA TYR A 67 -4.13 -9.26 7.11
C TYR A 67 -5.24 -10.30 7.14
N LYS A 68 -4.93 -11.51 7.60
CA LYS A 68 -5.92 -12.57 7.77
C LYS A 68 -6.94 -12.27 8.88
N GLU A 69 -6.50 -11.66 9.98
CA GLU A 69 -7.31 -11.51 11.20
C GLU A 69 -8.08 -10.19 11.30
N LYS A 70 -7.61 -9.12 10.65
CA LYS A 70 -8.09 -7.74 10.87
C LYS A 70 -8.70 -7.09 9.64
N ILE A 71 -8.45 -7.61 8.43
CA ILE A 71 -9.14 -7.11 7.24
C ILE A 71 -10.60 -7.55 7.29
N PRO A 72 -11.57 -6.63 7.10
CA PRO A 72 -12.98 -6.99 7.07
C PRO A 72 -13.28 -8.04 6.00
N GLU A 73 -14.13 -9.01 6.33
CA GLU A 73 -14.43 -10.15 5.45
C GLU A 73 -14.88 -9.71 4.05
N GLY A 74 -15.80 -8.74 3.94
CA GLY A 74 -16.26 -8.24 2.64
C GLY A 74 -15.14 -7.62 1.78
N VAL A 75 -14.11 -7.03 2.40
CA VAL A 75 -12.93 -6.53 1.68
C VAL A 75 -12.10 -7.70 1.17
N ARG A 76 -11.88 -8.72 2.01
CA ARG A 76 -11.14 -9.92 1.63
C ARG A 76 -11.84 -10.69 0.50
N GLU A 77 -13.14 -10.87 0.58
CA GLU A 77 -13.95 -11.50 -0.47
C GLU A 77 -13.88 -10.72 -1.80
N TYR A 78 -13.94 -9.39 -1.74
CA TYR A 78 -13.78 -8.55 -2.93
C TYR A 78 -12.40 -8.76 -3.57
N ILE A 79 -11.34 -8.73 -2.77
CA ILE A 79 -9.97 -8.94 -3.24
C ILE A 79 -9.80 -10.34 -3.84
N ASP A 80 -10.29 -11.37 -3.16
CA ASP A 80 -10.23 -12.77 -3.62
C ASP A 80 -10.99 -12.94 -4.95
N LYS A 81 -12.14 -12.29 -5.10
CA LYS A 81 -12.96 -12.31 -6.32
C LYS A 81 -12.30 -11.56 -7.49
N GLN A 82 -11.73 -10.38 -7.23
CA GLN A 82 -11.10 -9.55 -8.26
C GLN A 82 -9.66 -9.98 -8.57
N ARG A 83 -9.05 -10.81 -7.69
CA ARG A 83 -7.63 -11.19 -7.72
C ARG A 83 -6.71 -9.97 -7.85
N ASN A 84 -7.02 -8.92 -7.12
CA ASN A 84 -6.35 -7.62 -7.19
C ASN A 84 -6.59 -6.82 -5.91
N CYS A 85 -5.80 -5.76 -5.72
CA CYS A 85 -5.90 -4.77 -4.64
C CYS A 85 -5.47 -5.25 -3.24
N GLU A 86 -4.82 -6.42 -3.13
CA GLU A 86 -4.20 -6.93 -1.91
C GLU A 86 -3.14 -5.96 -1.36
N ASP A 87 -2.37 -5.32 -2.24
CA ASP A 87 -1.35 -4.33 -1.90
C ASP A 87 -1.96 -3.09 -1.26
N ILE A 88 -3.12 -2.66 -1.75
CA ILE A 88 -3.84 -1.49 -1.23
C ILE A 88 -4.36 -1.81 0.17
N ALA A 89 -5.00 -2.97 0.34
CA ALA A 89 -5.47 -3.41 1.65
C ALA A 89 -4.31 -3.59 2.65
N MET A 90 -3.17 -4.14 2.21
CA MET A 90 -1.97 -4.24 3.02
C MET A 90 -1.46 -2.85 3.43
N GLN A 91 -1.47 -1.88 2.53
CA GLN A 91 -1.03 -0.52 2.85
C GLN A 91 -1.90 0.16 3.90
N PHE A 92 -3.23 0.01 3.81
CA PHE A 92 -4.16 0.49 4.83
C PHE A 92 -3.94 -0.19 6.18
N LEU A 93 -3.69 -1.50 6.17
CA LEU A 93 -3.42 -2.25 7.40
C LEU A 93 -2.10 -1.80 8.06
N VAL A 94 -1.02 -1.74 7.30
CA VAL A 94 0.31 -1.37 7.80
C VAL A 94 0.29 0.05 8.37
N SER A 95 -0.30 1.01 7.64
CA SER A 95 -0.38 2.41 8.09
C SER A 95 -1.26 2.57 9.34
N SER A 96 -2.37 1.83 9.43
CA SER A 96 -3.24 1.80 10.62
C SER A 96 -2.52 1.27 11.86
N VAL A 97 -1.69 0.23 11.70
CA VAL A 97 -1.00 -0.44 12.81
C VAL A 97 0.27 0.28 13.23
N SER A 98 1.11 0.68 12.27
CA SER A 98 2.40 1.35 12.53
C SER A 98 2.23 2.82 12.90
N ARG A 99 1.16 3.46 12.44
CA ARG A 99 0.98 4.93 12.44
C ARG A 99 2.09 5.69 11.69
N GLU A 100 2.88 4.97 10.89
CA GLU A 100 3.90 5.54 10.05
C GLU A 100 3.35 5.78 8.64
N PRO A 101 3.77 6.84 7.96
CA PRO A 101 3.56 6.97 6.53
C PRO A 101 4.35 5.88 5.78
N VAL A 102 3.97 5.71 4.52
CA VAL A 102 4.70 4.88 3.56
C VAL A 102 5.92 5.62 3.06
#